data_AF-A0A3N9PXX2-F1
#
_entry.id   AF-A0A3N9PXX2-F1
#
_cell.length_a   1.000
_cell.length_b   1.000
_cell.length_c   1.000
_cell.angle_alpha   90.00
_cell.angle_beta   90.00
_cell.angle_gamma   90.00
#
_symmetry.space_group_name_H-M   'P 1'
#
loop_
_entity.id
_entity.type
_entity.pdbx_description
1 polymer ?
#
loop_
_entity_poly.entity_id
_entity_poly.type
_entity_poly.pdbx_seq_one_letter_code
_entity_poly.pdbx_strand_id
1 'polypeptide(L)'
;MASVNLPNTDGLKTIDELKNAVGKMVKELSWLLEHLDTRNINELNAEKIVAGSITAQQMAADSVTATQIQADSINSEKIQADAVTAEKINVSELSAITANLGHIISGLIESVQIFGSYIATRNGAYPRAELNDDGDLIAVYTDADNSVTIEPGITTEPTIVFRKDGNVSLSLGPLSGFGFSAMISALDLSIGTLNGSLQLVCGTGVLDYINIPGFGQLYSSAESQTLADALASKADKGVSTSISGSANGGIPIGTQLLDADGVTTWTWMGIPGHSHAQN
;
A
#
# COMPACT_ATOMS: atom_id res chain seq x y z
N MET A 1 54.75 48.48 22.20
CA MET A 1 54.34 49.47 23.21
C MET A 1 55.03 50.78 22.92
N ALA A 2 54.29 51.89 22.88
CA ALA A 2 54.90 53.22 22.95
C ALA A 2 55.71 53.33 24.25
N SER A 3 57.01 53.60 24.15
CA SER A 3 57.89 53.79 25.31
C SER A 3 58.17 55.27 25.50
N VAL A 4 57.94 55.80 26.70
CA VAL A 4 58.27 57.18 27.06
C VAL A 4 59.74 57.28 27.40
N ASN A 5 60.49 58.16 26.72
CA ASN A 5 61.88 58.44 27.05
C ASN A 5 61.99 59.79 27.77
N LEU A 6 61.92 59.76 29.10
CA LEU A 6 62.03 60.98 29.91
C LEU A 6 63.48 61.50 29.92
N PRO A 7 63.70 62.82 29.76
CA PRO A 7 65.04 63.41 29.82
C PRO A 7 65.67 63.23 31.21
N ASN A 8 66.98 62.98 31.25
CA ASN A 8 67.75 62.88 32.49
C ASN A 8 67.85 64.26 33.18
N THR A 9 67.45 64.33 34.44
CA THR A 9 67.47 65.56 35.25
C THR A 9 68.64 65.65 36.21
N ASP A 10 69.46 64.60 36.34
CA ASP A 10 70.62 64.62 37.21
C ASP A 10 71.72 65.52 36.62
N GLY A 11 72.18 66.46 37.44
CA GLY A 11 73.30 67.35 37.10
C GLY A 11 72.92 68.62 36.33
N LEU A 12 71.63 68.94 36.16
CA LEU A 12 71.19 70.23 35.63
C LEU A 12 71.56 71.36 36.61
N LYS A 13 72.25 72.40 36.15
CA LYS A 13 72.80 73.47 37.01
C LYS A 13 72.12 74.82 36.78
N THR A 14 71.25 74.92 35.77
CA THR A 14 70.61 76.18 35.37
C THR A 14 69.10 76.03 35.19
N ILE A 15 68.38 77.15 35.33
CA ILE A 15 66.93 77.21 35.13
C ILE A 15 66.54 76.89 33.68
N ASP A 16 67.38 77.26 32.70
CA ASP A 16 67.07 77.04 31.27
C ASP A 16 67.23 75.58 30.86
N GLU A 17 68.20 74.87 31.44
CA GLU A 17 68.31 73.41 31.31
C GLU A 17 67.07 72.69 31.87
N LEU A 18 66.58 73.16 33.03
CA LEU A 18 65.35 72.63 33.63
C LEU A 18 64.13 72.90 32.74
N LYS A 19 63.97 74.10 32.19
CA LYS A 19 62.88 74.43 31.25
C LYS A 19 62.92 73.55 30.00
N ASN A 20 64.11 73.30 29.45
CA ASN A 20 64.26 72.43 28.28
C ASN A 20 63.93 70.96 28.59
N ALA A 21 64.33 70.45 29.76
CA ALA A 21 63.97 69.11 30.21
C ALA A 21 62.45 68.98 30.40
N VAL A 22 61.82 69.95 31.08
CA VAL A 22 60.35 69.98 31.25
C VAL A 22 59.64 70.08 29.91
N GLY A 23 60.12 70.90 28.97
CA GLY A 23 59.56 70.99 27.62
C GLY A 23 59.62 69.67 26.85
N LYS A 24 60.72 68.91 26.98
CA LYS A 24 60.84 67.56 26.40
C LYS A 24 59.90 66.57 27.08
N MET A 25 59.79 66.56 28.41
CA MET A 25 58.84 65.72 29.14
C MET A 25 57.40 65.97 28.71
N VAL A 26 57.00 67.25 28.63
CA VAL A 26 55.65 67.64 28.22
C VAL A 26 55.37 67.15 26.79
N LYS A 27 56.35 67.24 25.89
CA LYS A 27 56.20 66.77 24.51
C LYS A 27 56.03 65.24 24.43
N GLU A 28 56.86 64.48 25.16
CA GLU A 28 56.78 63.01 25.17
C GLU A 28 55.47 62.51 25.80
N LEU A 29 55.02 63.13 26.90
CA LEU A 29 53.75 62.81 27.55
C LEU A 29 52.53 63.21 26.69
N SER A 30 52.59 64.36 26.02
CA SER A 30 51.53 64.79 25.10
C SER A 30 51.43 63.84 23.91
N TRP A 31 52.57 63.41 23.37
CA TRP A 31 52.62 62.43 22.29
C TRP A 31 52.00 61.09 22.71
N LEU A 32 52.33 60.59 23.91
CA LEU A 32 51.70 59.37 24.45
C LEU A 32 50.19 59.52 24.58
N LEU A 33 49.71 60.66 25.09
CA LEU A 33 48.27 60.90 25.29
C LEU A 33 47.52 60.93 23.95
N GLU A 34 48.09 61.57 22.93
CA GLU A 34 47.48 61.68 21.60
C GLU A 34 47.52 60.36 20.80
N HIS A 35 48.42 59.44 21.15
CA HIS A 35 48.62 58.18 20.44
C HIS A 35 48.23 56.95 21.25
N LEU A 36 47.60 57.13 22.42
CA LEU A 36 46.90 56.07 23.16
C LEU A 36 45.57 55.74 22.46
N ASP A 37 45.64 55.07 21.31
CA ASP A 37 44.47 54.56 20.58
C ASP A 37 44.25 53.05 20.80
N THR A 38 43.19 52.51 20.17
CA THR A 38 42.83 51.08 20.22
C THR A 38 43.92 50.14 19.69
N ARG A 39 44.99 50.64 19.05
CA ARG A 39 46.12 49.84 18.54
C ARG A 39 47.19 49.57 19.61
N ASN A 40 47.11 50.23 20.77
CA ASN A 40 47.98 49.94 21.91
C ASN A 40 47.43 48.88 22.87
N ILE A 41 46.30 48.24 22.53
CA ILE A 41 45.79 47.07 23.27
C ILE A 41 46.66 45.87 22.91
N ASN A 42 47.59 45.50 23.81
CA ASN A 42 48.45 44.32 23.61
C ASN A 42 47.75 43.00 23.99
N GLU A 43 46.76 43.07 24.88
CA GLU A 43 45.97 41.92 25.33
C GLU A 43 44.53 42.36 25.60
N LEU A 44 43.57 41.57 25.12
CA LEU A 44 42.17 41.68 25.48
C LEU A 44 41.72 40.31 26.01
N ASN A 45 41.40 40.25 27.29
CA ASN A 45 40.86 39.06 27.95
C ASN A 45 39.46 39.33 28.50
N ALA A 46 38.80 38.29 29.00
CA ALA A 46 37.41 38.36 29.45
C ALA A 46 37.17 39.39 30.57
N GLU A 47 38.16 39.67 31.43
CA GLU A 47 38.03 40.67 32.51
C GLU A 47 37.96 42.11 31.99
N LYS A 48 38.48 42.36 30.78
CA LYS A 48 38.42 43.67 30.13
C LYS A 48 37.16 43.86 29.29
N ILE A 49 36.37 42.80 29.07
CA ILE A 49 35.15 42.84 28.26
C ILE A 49 33.95 42.95 29.20
N VAL A 50 33.23 44.07 29.14
CA VAL A 50 31.95 44.20 29.84
C VAL A 50 30.93 43.26 29.17
N ALA A 51 30.21 42.47 29.96
CA ALA A 51 29.21 41.54 29.45
C ALA A 51 28.18 42.26 28.55
N GLY A 52 27.92 41.71 27.36
CA GLY A 52 26.99 42.29 26.38
C GLY A 52 27.53 43.48 25.57
N SER A 53 28.78 43.93 25.80
CA SER A 53 29.38 45.05 25.05
C SER A 53 29.78 44.69 23.61
N ILE A 54 29.99 43.41 23.32
CA ILE A 54 30.24 42.91 21.98
C ILE A 54 28.91 42.40 21.42
N THR A 55 28.30 43.18 20.54
CA THR A 55 27.10 42.82 19.79
C THR A 55 27.46 42.62 18.32
N ALA A 56 26.49 42.19 17.50
CA ALA A 56 26.68 42.04 16.06
C ALA A 56 27.18 43.31 15.36
N GLN A 57 26.89 44.50 15.90
CA GLN A 57 27.29 45.79 15.29
C GLN A 57 28.79 46.06 15.41
N GLN A 58 29.46 45.51 16.43
CA GLN A 58 30.91 45.63 16.63
C GLN A 58 31.69 44.54 15.88
N MET A 59 30.99 43.54 15.33
CA MET A 59 31.59 42.42 14.62
C MET A 59 31.58 42.69 13.11
N ALA A 60 32.74 42.62 12.47
CA ALA A 60 32.80 42.59 11.01
C ALA A 60 32.08 41.33 10.49
N ALA A 61 31.47 41.42 9.31
CA ALA A 61 30.93 40.24 8.63
C ALA A 61 32.02 39.16 8.50
N ASP A 62 31.65 37.90 8.70
CA ASP A 62 32.54 36.73 8.64
C ASP A 62 33.73 36.76 9.62
N SER A 63 33.70 37.62 10.65
CA SER A 63 34.76 37.69 11.67
C SER A 63 34.82 36.45 12.59
N VAL A 64 33.73 35.68 12.68
CA VAL A 64 33.68 34.40 13.36
C VAL A 64 33.36 33.33 12.32
N THR A 65 34.38 32.60 11.88
CA THR A 65 34.26 31.46 10.96
C THR A 65 34.37 30.15 11.72
N ALA A 66 34.15 29.03 11.02
CA ALA A 66 34.29 27.69 11.61
C ALA A 66 35.67 27.45 12.25
N THR A 67 36.75 28.09 11.78
CA THR A 67 38.09 27.93 12.37
C THR A 67 38.21 28.53 13.77
N GLN A 68 37.40 29.53 14.12
CA GLN A 68 37.37 30.11 15.47
C GLN A 68 36.45 29.35 16.43
N ILE A 69 35.65 28.40 15.93
CA ILE A 69 34.71 27.62 16.73
C ILE A 69 35.40 26.29 17.08
N GLN A 70 35.76 26.14 18.36
CA GLN A 70 36.30 24.87 18.84
C GLN A 70 35.23 23.78 18.74
N ALA A 71 35.65 22.54 18.45
CA ALA A 71 34.78 21.38 18.54
C ALA A 71 34.05 21.34 19.90
N ASP A 72 32.77 20.96 19.87
CA ASP A 72 31.87 20.86 21.04
C ASP A 72 31.59 22.19 21.80
N SER A 73 32.10 23.33 21.32
CA SER A 73 31.84 24.63 21.97
C SER A 73 30.37 25.09 21.85
N ILE A 74 29.66 24.62 20.81
CA ILE A 74 28.23 24.84 20.60
C ILE A 74 27.51 23.50 20.81
N ASN A 75 27.15 23.22 22.06
CA ASN A 75 26.38 22.04 22.44
C ASN A 75 24.91 22.38 22.71
N SER A 76 24.10 21.36 23.01
CA SER A 76 22.66 21.52 23.25
C SER A 76 22.31 22.47 24.39
N GLU A 77 23.16 22.63 25.41
CA GLU A 77 22.93 23.57 26.51
C GLU A 77 23.06 25.04 26.07
N LYS A 78 23.80 25.29 24.98
CA LYS A 78 23.99 26.64 24.42
C LYS A 78 22.96 26.99 23.35
N ILE A 79 22.25 26.01 22.82
CA ILE A 79 21.22 26.19 21.81
C ILE A 79 19.88 26.36 22.54
N GLN A 80 19.34 27.58 22.51
CA GLN A 80 17.99 27.82 23.03
C GLN A 80 16.96 27.04 22.20
N ALA A 81 15.84 26.68 22.82
CA ALA A 81 14.70 26.13 22.08
C ALA A 81 14.33 27.08 20.92
N ASP A 82 14.00 26.50 19.76
CA ASP A 82 13.66 27.21 18.53
C ASP A 82 14.77 28.11 17.93
N ALA A 83 16.01 28.06 18.46
CA ALA A 83 17.12 28.84 17.90
C ALA A 83 17.52 28.40 16.49
N VAL A 84 17.28 27.14 16.14
CA VAL A 84 17.53 26.58 14.80
C VAL A 84 16.20 26.07 14.25
N THR A 85 15.54 26.89 13.43
CA THR A 85 14.29 26.52 12.75
C THR A 85 14.58 25.89 11.39
N ALA A 86 13.59 25.21 10.80
CA ALA A 86 13.70 24.62 9.47
C ALA A 86 14.15 25.63 8.39
N GLU A 87 13.74 26.89 8.50
CA GLU A 87 14.17 27.97 7.58
C GLU A 87 15.67 28.27 7.63
N LYS A 88 16.35 27.88 8.71
CA LYS A 88 17.80 28.06 8.91
C LYS A 88 18.62 26.84 8.49
N ILE A 89 17.96 25.74 8.13
CA ILE A 89 18.61 24.47 7.80
C ILE A 89 18.51 24.24 6.29
N ASN A 90 19.65 24.25 5.62
CA ASN A 90 19.79 23.69 4.28
C ASN A 90 20.77 22.52 4.37
N VAL A 91 20.29 21.30 4.13
CA VAL A 91 21.08 20.08 4.19
C VAL A 91 21.00 19.36 2.85
N SER A 92 22.14 18.84 2.39
CA SER A 92 22.19 17.94 1.24
C SER A 92 21.74 16.51 1.60
N GLU A 93 21.97 16.11 2.84
CA GLU A 93 21.63 14.80 3.38
C GLU A 93 21.24 14.92 4.84
N LEU A 94 20.14 14.26 5.23
CA LEU A 94 19.70 14.15 6.61
C LEU A 94 19.90 12.70 7.09
N SER A 95 20.99 12.44 7.80
CA SER A 95 21.22 11.16 8.48
C SER A 95 20.70 11.26 9.92
N ALA A 96 19.46 10.84 10.14
CA ALA A 96 18.81 10.87 11.44
C ALA A 96 18.36 9.45 11.84
N ILE A 97 18.45 9.12 13.13
CA ILE A 97 17.90 7.85 13.66
C ILE A 97 16.37 7.90 13.60
N THR A 98 15.78 9.05 13.91
CA THR A 98 14.34 9.31 13.83
C THR A 98 14.10 10.75 13.39
N ALA A 99 13.09 10.98 12.56
CA ALA A 99 12.65 12.31 12.15
C ALA A 99 11.13 12.31 11.90
N ASN A 100 10.44 13.36 12.36
CA ASN A 100 9.06 13.64 11.95
C ASN A 100 9.12 14.63 10.78
N LEU A 101 8.94 14.14 9.56
CA LEU A 101 9.14 14.92 8.34
C LEU A 101 7.86 15.61 7.83
N GLY A 102 6.70 15.34 8.43
CA GLY A 102 5.42 15.88 7.96
C GLY A 102 5.15 15.53 6.49
N HIS A 103 4.87 16.54 5.67
CA HIS A 103 4.66 16.38 4.23
C HIS A 103 6.00 16.34 3.48
N ILE A 104 6.25 15.24 2.78
CA ILE A 104 7.49 15.00 2.04
C ILE A 104 7.22 15.19 0.54
N ILE A 105 7.93 16.11 -0.09
CA ILE A 105 8.01 16.21 -1.56
C ILE A 105 9.30 15.51 -1.98
N SER A 106 9.19 14.24 -2.34
CA SER A 106 10.32 13.40 -2.76
C SER A 106 10.13 12.88 -4.18
N GLY A 107 11.24 12.55 -4.83
CA GLY A 107 11.23 11.70 -6.01
C GLY A 107 11.06 10.23 -5.61
N LEU A 108 12.17 9.49 -5.58
CA LEU A 108 12.21 8.10 -5.13
C LEU A 108 12.24 8.02 -3.59
N ILE A 109 11.39 7.17 -3.01
CA ILE A 109 11.45 6.78 -1.60
C ILE A 109 11.93 5.33 -1.53
N GLU A 110 13.18 5.11 -1.13
CA GLU A 110 13.72 3.79 -0.81
C GLU A 110 13.58 3.57 0.70
N SER A 111 12.55 2.83 1.12
CA SER A 111 12.35 2.46 2.52
C SER A 111 12.28 0.95 2.67
N VAL A 112 12.78 0.43 3.80
CA VAL A 112 12.63 -0.98 4.16
C VAL A 112 11.16 -1.31 4.45
N GLN A 113 10.45 -0.39 5.11
CA GLN A 113 9.03 -0.53 5.45
C GLN A 113 8.34 0.82 5.34
N ILE A 114 7.14 0.83 4.75
CA ILE A 114 6.25 2.00 4.71
C ILE A 114 4.94 1.56 5.34
N PHE A 115 4.60 2.16 6.48
CA PHE A 115 3.31 2.00 7.13
C PHE A 115 2.53 3.30 6.94
N GLY A 116 1.50 3.27 6.10
CA GLY A 116 0.63 4.41 5.82
C GLY A 116 -0.80 3.95 5.58
N SER A 117 -1.76 4.78 5.98
CA SER A 117 -3.20 4.53 5.77
C SER A 117 -3.58 4.58 4.29
N TYR A 118 -3.01 5.53 3.54
CA TYR A 118 -3.31 5.73 2.12
C TYR A 118 -2.04 5.90 1.28
N ILE A 119 -1.87 5.04 0.28
CA ILE A 119 -0.77 5.10 -0.70
C ILE A 119 -1.39 5.06 -2.09
N ALA A 120 -1.25 6.14 -2.86
CA ALA A 120 -1.82 6.24 -4.20
C ALA A 120 -0.84 6.78 -5.23
N THR A 121 -0.99 6.34 -6.48
CA THR A 121 -0.18 6.86 -7.60
C THR A 121 -0.59 8.25 -8.04
N ARG A 122 -1.80 8.71 -7.69
CA ARG A 122 -2.33 10.05 -7.95
C ARG A 122 -3.29 10.48 -6.86
N ASN A 123 -3.27 11.77 -6.52
CA ASN A 123 -4.21 12.36 -5.56
C ASN A 123 -5.48 12.85 -6.29
N GLY A 124 -6.62 12.18 -6.04
CA GLY A 124 -7.93 12.63 -6.52
C GLY A 124 -8.13 12.66 -8.03
N ALA A 125 -7.24 12.01 -8.80
CA ALA A 125 -7.26 12.00 -10.26
C ALA A 125 -7.18 10.56 -10.78
N TYR A 126 -7.57 10.39 -12.05
CA TYR A 126 -7.57 9.11 -12.74
C TYR A 126 -6.59 9.13 -13.94
N PRO A 127 -6.08 7.97 -14.38
CA PRO A 127 -6.15 6.66 -13.72
C PRO A 127 -5.30 6.64 -12.44
N ARG A 128 -5.69 5.85 -11.44
CA ARG A 128 -4.92 5.70 -10.20
C ARG A 128 -4.92 4.26 -9.69
N ALA A 129 -3.88 3.91 -8.96
CA ALA A 129 -3.83 2.71 -8.14
C ALA A 129 -3.60 3.13 -6.70
N GLU A 130 -4.31 2.53 -5.75
CA GLU A 130 -4.23 2.86 -4.34
C GLU A 130 -4.28 1.64 -3.42
N LEU A 131 -3.58 1.77 -2.29
CA LEU A 131 -3.75 0.98 -1.07
C LEU A 131 -4.43 1.89 -0.05
N ASN A 132 -5.48 1.41 0.58
CA ASN A 132 -6.28 2.21 1.50
C ASN A 132 -6.70 1.35 2.71
N ASP A 133 -6.86 1.98 3.87
CA ASP A 133 -7.29 1.38 5.13
C ASP A 133 -8.77 1.63 5.44
N ASP A 134 -9.45 2.48 4.66
CA ASP A 134 -10.88 2.80 4.76
C ASP A 134 -11.61 2.54 3.43
N GLY A 135 -12.56 1.60 3.41
CA GLY A 135 -13.24 1.18 2.18
C GLY A 135 -12.50 0.05 1.46
N ASP A 136 -12.05 0.29 0.23
CA ASP A 136 -11.33 -0.71 -0.57
C ASP A 136 -9.91 -0.91 -0.01
N LEU A 137 -9.47 -2.15 0.16
CA LEU A 137 -8.11 -2.46 0.62
C LEU A 137 -7.07 -2.14 -0.46
N ILE A 138 -7.40 -2.49 -1.71
CA ILE A 138 -6.59 -2.24 -2.91
C ILE A 138 -7.55 -1.83 -4.01
N ALA A 139 -7.22 -0.80 -4.78
CA ALA A 139 -8.04 -0.41 -5.91
C ALA A 139 -7.22 0.13 -7.08
N VAL A 140 -7.69 -0.17 -8.28
CA VAL A 140 -7.20 0.40 -9.54
C VAL A 140 -8.38 0.99 -10.27
N TYR A 141 -8.29 2.28 -10.55
CA TYR A 141 -9.33 3.05 -11.22
C TYR A 141 -8.83 3.55 -12.56
N THR A 142 -9.62 3.34 -13.60
CA THR A 142 -9.39 3.95 -14.91
C THR A 142 -10.07 5.31 -15.03
N ASP A 143 -11.25 5.45 -14.40
CA ASP A 143 -11.99 6.69 -14.18
C ASP A 143 -12.86 6.55 -12.91
N ALA A 144 -13.82 7.46 -12.72
CA ALA A 144 -14.70 7.47 -11.55
C ALA A 144 -15.63 6.25 -11.45
N ASP A 145 -15.94 5.61 -12.58
CA ASP A 145 -17.00 4.62 -12.74
C ASP A 145 -16.45 3.23 -13.12
N ASN A 146 -15.20 3.15 -13.56
CA ASN A 146 -14.55 1.94 -14.05
C ASN A 146 -13.33 1.58 -13.20
N SER A 147 -13.43 0.47 -12.44
CA SER A 147 -12.39 0.06 -11.48
C SER A 147 -12.30 -1.46 -11.26
N VAL A 148 -11.19 -1.87 -10.64
CA VAL A 148 -11.02 -3.18 -10.01
C VAL A 148 -10.61 -2.93 -8.56
N THR A 149 -11.37 -3.45 -7.62
CA THR A 149 -11.16 -3.25 -6.19
C THR A 149 -11.02 -4.59 -5.46
N ILE A 150 -10.32 -4.58 -4.34
CA ILE A 150 -10.38 -5.61 -3.31
C ILE A 150 -11.12 -5.00 -2.14
N GLU A 151 -12.31 -5.51 -1.86
CA GLU A 151 -13.20 -4.97 -0.85
C GLU A 151 -13.22 -5.87 0.38
N PRO A 152 -13.29 -5.30 1.60
CA PRO A 152 -13.55 -6.08 2.80
C PRO A 152 -14.94 -6.73 2.66
N GLY A 153 -14.99 -8.06 2.56
CA GLY A 153 -16.26 -8.76 2.37
C GLY A 153 -17.09 -8.85 3.65
N ILE A 154 -18.36 -9.20 3.47
CA ILE A 154 -19.37 -9.31 4.55
C ILE A 154 -19.09 -10.44 5.56
N THR A 155 -18.27 -11.42 5.19
CA THR A 155 -17.89 -12.59 6.02
C THR A 155 -16.44 -12.55 6.50
N THR A 156 -15.81 -11.37 6.53
CA THR A 156 -14.38 -11.13 6.89
C THR A 156 -13.35 -11.48 5.81
N GLU A 157 -13.78 -12.06 4.69
CA GLU A 157 -12.91 -12.44 3.57
C GLU A 157 -12.95 -11.38 2.47
N PRO A 158 -11.81 -10.99 1.88
CA PRO A 158 -11.79 -10.00 0.81
C PRO A 158 -12.42 -10.54 -0.48
N THR A 159 -13.11 -9.67 -1.21
CA THR A 159 -13.67 -9.99 -2.54
C THR A 159 -13.02 -9.11 -3.60
N ILE A 160 -12.79 -9.66 -4.79
CA ILE A 160 -12.33 -8.88 -5.94
C ILE A 160 -13.55 -8.43 -6.72
N VAL A 161 -13.70 -7.13 -6.95
CA VAL A 161 -14.87 -6.55 -7.62
C VAL A 161 -14.42 -5.73 -8.82
N PHE A 162 -14.97 -6.05 -9.99
CA PHE A 162 -14.80 -5.26 -11.21
C PHE A 162 -16.03 -4.38 -11.38
N ARG A 163 -15.84 -3.09 -11.59
CA ARG A 163 -16.91 -2.14 -11.91
C ARG A 163 -16.78 -1.59 -13.32
N LYS A 164 -17.93 -1.46 -13.98
CA LYS A 164 -18.07 -0.80 -15.27
C LYS A 164 -19.24 0.16 -15.23
N ASP A 165 -19.03 1.39 -15.67
CA ASP A 165 -20.06 2.44 -15.67
C ASP A 165 -20.77 2.57 -14.30
N GLY A 166 -19.99 2.48 -13.21
CA GLY A 166 -20.44 2.62 -11.82
C GLY A 166 -21.10 1.37 -11.24
N ASN A 167 -21.38 0.38 -12.08
CA ASN A 167 -22.05 -0.86 -11.67
C ASN A 167 -21.03 -1.97 -11.46
N VAL A 168 -21.23 -2.83 -10.46
CA VAL A 168 -20.50 -4.10 -10.37
C VAL A 168 -20.71 -4.84 -11.69
N SER A 169 -19.69 -5.44 -12.26
CA SER A 169 -19.75 -6.22 -13.50
C SER A 169 -19.31 -7.66 -13.25
N LEU A 170 -18.38 -7.86 -12.30
CA LEU A 170 -17.95 -9.16 -11.81
C LEU A 170 -17.58 -9.03 -10.33
N SER A 171 -18.05 -9.96 -9.51
CA SER A 171 -17.55 -10.17 -8.15
C SER A 171 -16.97 -11.57 -8.03
N LEU A 172 -15.76 -11.68 -7.49
CA LEU A 172 -15.06 -12.93 -7.23
C LEU A 172 -14.75 -13.02 -5.75
N GLY A 173 -15.35 -13.99 -5.07
CA GLY A 173 -15.09 -14.20 -3.65
C GLY A 173 -16.12 -15.10 -2.99
N PRO A 174 -15.94 -15.34 -1.68
CA PRO A 174 -16.92 -16.03 -0.88
C PRO A 174 -18.18 -15.19 -0.74
N LEU A 175 -19.33 -15.82 -0.94
CA LEU A 175 -20.65 -15.23 -0.77
C LEU A 175 -21.38 -16.04 0.30
N SER A 176 -22.22 -15.40 1.12
CA SER A 176 -22.90 -16.09 2.22
C SER A 176 -23.65 -17.33 1.70
N GLY A 177 -23.18 -18.53 2.07
CA GLY A 177 -23.76 -19.81 1.64
C GLY A 177 -23.02 -20.50 0.48
N PHE A 178 -22.08 -19.85 -0.21
CA PHE A 178 -21.27 -20.45 -1.28
C PHE A 178 -19.78 -20.30 -0.96
N GLY A 179 -18.97 -21.34 -1.20
CA GLY A 179 -17.53 -21.31 -0.88
C GLY A 179 -16.77 -20.31 -1.75
N PHE A 180 -16.80 -20.50 -3.06
CA PHE A 180 -16.35 -19.53 -4.06
C PHE A 180 -17.56 -19.14 -4.91
N SER A 181 -17.63 -17.89 -5.34
CA SER A 181 -18.67 -17.43 -6.25
C SER A 181 -18.10 -16.42 -7.22
N ALA A 182 -18.42 -16.61 -8.50
CA ALA A 182 -18.26 -15.61 -9.55
C ALA A 182 -19.66 -15.15 -9.98
N MET A 183 -19.98 -13.87 -9.78
CA MET A 183 -21.27 -13.28 -10.14
C MET A 183 -21.07 -12.15 -11.15
N ILE A 184 -21.84 -12.14 -12.23
CA ILE A 184 -21.93 -11.02 -13.17
C ILE A 184 -23.23 -10.24 -12.92
N SER A 185 -23.22 -8.91 -13.02
CA SER A 185 -24.37 -8.09 -12.58
C SER A 185 -25.53 -7.98 -13.56
N ALA A 186 -25.33 -8.33 -14.82
CA ALA A 186 -26.33 -8.10 -15.86
C ALA A 186 -27.28 -9.29 -16.08
N LEU A 187 -26.84 -10.52 -15.77
CA LEU A 187 -27.59 -11.77 -15.92
C LEU A 187 -27.07 -12.70 -14.83
N ASP A 188 -27.91 -13.26 -13.96
CA ASP A 188 -27.48 -13.96 -12.74
C ASP A 188 -26.73 -15.29 -13.01
N LEU A 189 -25.55 -15.27 -13.64
CA LEU A 189 -24.67 -16.42 -13.67
C LEU A 189 -23.86 -16.44 -12.38
N SER A 190 -24.22 -17.37 -11.50
CA SER A 190 -23.42 -17.73 -10.34
C SER A 190 -22.74 -19.07 -10.57
N ILE A 191 -21.41 -19.07 -10.50
CA ILE A 191 -20.58 -20.28 -10.52
C ILE A 191 -19.93 -20.42 -9.16
N GLY A 192 -20.20 -21.52 -8.47
CA GLY A 192 -19.67 -21.71 -7.14
C GLY A 192 -19.73 -23.13 -6.61
N THR A 193 -19.40 -23.30 -5.33
CA THR A 193 -19.52 -24.58 -4.64
C THR A 193 -20.45 -24.46 -3.45
N LEU A 194 -21.34 -25.44 -3.30
CA LEU A 194 -22.24 -25.58 -2.14
C LEU A 194 -22.20 -27.04 -1.70
N ASN A 195 -21.87 -27.29 -0.43
CA ASN A 195 -21.77 -28.64 0.15
C ASN A 195 -20.91 -29.61 -0.69
N GLY A 196 -19.80 -29.11 -1.27
CA GLY A 196 -18.87 -29.89 -2.09
C GLY A 196 -19.31 -30.15 -3.54
N SER A 197 -20.52 -29.71 -3.92
CA SER A 197 -21.00 -29.80 -5.30
C SER A 197 -20.77 -28.50 -6.05
N LEU A 198 -20.32 -28.59 -7.30
CA LEU A 198 -20.33 -27.48 -8.25
C LEU A 198 -21.78 -27.04 -8.47
N GLN A 199 -22.03 -25.74 -8.30
CA GLN A 199 -23.29 -25.08 -8.61
C GLN A 199 -23.07 -24.20 -9.84
N LEU A 200 -23.94 -24.39 -10.83
CA LEU A 200 -24.12 -23.48 -11.95
C LEU A 200 -25.56 -23.01 -11.87
N VAL A 201 -25.76 -21.74 -11.53
CA VAL A 201 -27.08 -21.15 -11.36
C VAL A 201 -27.20 -20.00 -12.33
N CYS A 202 -28.25 -20.00 -13.13
CA CYS A 202 -28.71 -18.85 -13.92
C CYS A 202 -29.91 -18.21 -13.18
N GLY A 203 -30.31 -17.00 -13.59
CA GLY A 203 -31.40 -16.26 -12.94
C GLY A 203 -32.77 -16.93 -13.02
N THR A 204 -33.81 -16.21 -12.58
CA THR A 204 -35.19 -16.70 -12.58
C THR A 204 -36.03 -16.18 -13.77
N GLY A 205 -35.38 -15.62 -14.78
CA GLY A 205 -35.97 -15.04 -15.99
C GLY A 205 -36.11 -16.02 -17.15
N VAL A 206 -36.78 -15.58 -18.21
CA VAL A 206 -37.15 -16.41 -19.37
C VAL A 206 -35.97 -16.79 -20.28
N LEU A 207 -34.80 -16.20 -20.08
CA LEU A 207 -33.57 -16.47 -20.82
C LEU A 207 -32.49 -17.16 -19.95
N ASP A 208 -32.84 -17.55 -18.73
CA ASP A 208 -31.90 -18.12 -17.76
C ASP A 208 -31.89 -19.65 -17.89
N TYR A 209 -31.10 -20.14 -18.83
CA TYR A 209 -30.83 -21.56 -18.99
C TYR A 209 -29.34 -21.82 -19.15
N ILE A 210 -28.88 -22.96 -18.63
CA ILE A 210 -27.56 -23.50 -18.98
C ILE A 210 -27.68 -24.14 -20.36
N ASN A 211 -27.17 -23.46 -21.39
CA ASN A 211 -27.17 -24.02 -22.73
C ASN A 211 -26.10 -25.12 -22.83
N ILE A 212 -26.54 -26.37 -22.94
CA ILE A 212 -25.69 -27.52 -23.26
C ILE A 212 -26.05 -27.95 -24.68
N PRO A 213 -25.18 -27.72 -25.69
CA PRO A 213 -25.50 -28.02 -27.10
C PRO A 213 -25.93 -29.47 -27.37
N GLY A 214 -25.55 -30.42 -26.49
CA GLY A 214 -26.08 -31.77 -26.45
C GLY A 214 -25.49 -32.58 -25.29
N PHE A 215 -26.16 -33.64 -24.86
CA PHE A 215 -25.68 -34.47 -23.72
C PHE A 215 -24.34 -35.18 -23.97
N GLY A 216 -23.85 -35.21 -25.21
CA GLY A 216 -22.49 -35.65 -25.52
C GLY A 216 -21.38 -34.74 -24.93
N GLN A 217 -21.73 -33.52 -24.51
CA GLN A 217 -20.79 -32.58 -23.87
C GLN A 217 -20.61 -32.84 -22.37
N LEU A 218 -21.48 -33.65 -21.75
CA LEU A 218 -21.37 -34.02 -20.34
C LEU A 218 -20.63 -35.37 -20.24
N TYR A 219 -19.37 -35.34 -19.83
CA TYR A 219 -18.52 -36.53 -19.77
C TYR A 219 -18.27 -36.99 -18.34
N SER A 220 -18.48 -38.29 -18.07
CA SER A 220 -18.06 -38.90 -16.82
C SER A 220 -16.67 -39.50 -16.99
N SER A 221 -15.67 -38.92 -16.31
CA SER A 221 -14.32 -39.48 -16.30
C SER A 221 -14.23 -40.83 -15.59
N ALA A 222 -15.06 -41.05 -14.56
CA ALA A 222 -15.10 -42.32 -13.83
C ALA A 222 -15.64 -43.48 -14.69
N GLU A 223 -16.64 -43.20 -15.52
CA GLU A 223 -17.30 -44.20 -16.37
C GLU A 223 -16.74 -44.22 -17.81
N SER A 224 -15.81 -43.32 -18.11
CA SER A 224 -15.18 -43.15 -19.43
C SER A 224 -16.16 -42.98 -20.61
N GLN A 225 -17.32 -42.37 -20.37
CA GLN A 225 -18.38 -42.21 -21.38
C GLN A 225 -19.11 -40.87 -21.23
N THR A 226 -19.79 -40.43 -22.29
CA THR A 226 -20.66 -39.25 -22.23
C THR A 226 -22.03 -39.60 -21.62
N LEU A 227 -22.77 -38.59 -21.16
CA LEU A 227 -24.16 -38.77 -20.73
C LEU A 227 -25.03 -39.25 -21.90
N ALA A 228 -24.75 -38.82 -23.13
CA ALA A 228 -25.44 -39.33 -24.31
C ALA A 228 -25.22 -40.85 -24.49
N ASP A 229 -23.99 -41.33 -24.37
CA ASP A 229 -23.67 -42.78 -24.47
C ASP A 229 -24.37 -43.57 -23.35
N ALA A 230 -24.33 -43.04 -22.12
CA ALA A 230 -24.96 -43.67 -20.96
C ALA A 230 -26.49 -43.76 -21.11
N LEU A 231 -27.13 -42.71 -21.64
CA LEU A 231 -28.57 -42.69 -21.90
C LEU A 231 -28.95 -43.62 -23.05
N ALA A 232 -28.17 -43.64 -24.13
CA ALA A 232 -28.38 -44.56 -25.26
C ALA A 232 -28.27 -46.03 -24.81
N SER A 233 -27.23 -46.37 -24.06
CA SER A 233 -27.05 -47.72 -23.50
C SER A 233 -28.20 -48.13 -22.60
N LYS A 234 -28.81 -47.21 -21.85
CA LYS A 234 -30.00 -47.50 -21.02
C LYS A 234 -31.27 -47.64 -21.85
N ALA A 235 -31.44 -46.84 -22.90
CA ALA A 235 -32.56 -47.00 -23.83
C ALA A 235 -32.55 -48.39 -24.49
N ASP A 236 -31.37 -48.90 -24.83
CA ASP A 236 -31.20 -50.23 -25.43
C ASP A 236 -31.28 -51.39 -24.42
N LYS A 237 -31.21 -51.11 -23.11
CA LYS A 237 -31.37 -52.10 -22.04
C LYS A 237 -32.82 -52.43 -21.71
N GLY A 238 -33.78 -51.66 -22.23
CA GLY A 238 -35.17 -52.10 -22.28
C GLY A 238 -35.24 -53.29 -23.24
N VAL A 239 -35.51 -54.50 -22.73
CA VAL A 239 -35.80 -55.65 -23.59
C VAL A 239 -36.99 -55.25 -24.45
N SER A 240 -36.76 -55.04 -25.76
CA SER A 240 -37.85 -54.92 -26.73
C SER A 240 -38.81 -56.07 -26.49
N THR A 241 -40.06 -55.79 -26.10
CA THR A 241 -41.09 -56.81 -25.88
C THR A 241 -41.63 -57.36 -27.22
N SER A 242 -40.73 -57.50 -28.19
CA SER A 242 -40.86 -57.90 -29.59
C SER A 242 -41.36 -56.85 -30.57
N ILE A 243 -40.67 -56.84 -31.72
CA ILE A 243 -41.21 -56.39 -33.00
C ILE A 243 -42.29 -57.41 -33.35
N SER A 244 -43.57 -57.03 -33.17
CA SER A 244 -44.76 -57.82 -33.48
C SER A 244 -44.80 -59.24 -32.86
N GLY A 245 -45.46 -59.37 -31.71
CA GLY A 245 -45.74 -60.64 -31.04
C GLY A 245 -46.56 -60.45 -29.76
N SER A 246 -47.15 -61.53 -29.25
CA SER A 246 -47.92 -61.56 -27.98
C SER A 246 -47.09 -60.97 -26.81
N ALA A 247 -47.70 -60.12 -25.97
CA ALA A 247 -46.98 -59.54 -24.82
C ALA A 247 -46.53 -60.67 -23.90
N ASN A 248 -45.27 -60.71 -23.50
CA ASN A 248 -44.86 -61.72 -22.53
C ASN A 248 -45.37 -61.41 -21.11
N GLY A 249 -45.90 -60.21 -20.86
CA GLY A 249 -46.44 -59.80 -19.56
C GLY A 249 -45.41 -59.85 -18.41
N GLY A 250 -44.11 -59.83 -18.73
CA GLY A 250 -43.04 -60.01 -17.75
C GLY A 250 -42.72 -61.48 -17.39
N ILE A 251 -43.40 -62.46 -18.00
CA ILE A 251 -43.11 -63.89 -17.86
C ILE A 251 -42.49 -64.39 -19.19
N PRO A 252 -41.30 -65.01 -19.20
CA PRO A 252 -40.71 -65.54 -20.42
C PRO A 252 -41.64 -66.52 -21.16
N ILE A 253 -41.80 -66.36 -22.48
CA ILE A 253 -42.59 -67.29 -23.30
C ILE A 253 -41.95 -68.68 -23.23
N GLY A 254 -42.76 -69.71 -23.01
CA GLY A 254 -42.31 -71.08 -22.78
C GLY A 254 -42.22 -71.48 -21.30
N THR A 255 -42.34 -70.54 -20.36
CA THR A 255 -42.40 -70.86 -18.93
C THR A 255 -43.58 -71.79 -18.65
N GLN A 256 -43.35 -72.91 -17.97
CA GLN A 256 -44.41 -73.81 -17.52
C GLN A 256 -45.02 -73.28 -16.23
N LEU A 257 -46.30 -72.94 -16.27
CA LEU A 257 -47.10 -72.51 -15.13
C LEU A 257 -47.90 -73.71 -14.63
N LEU A 258 -47.85 -73.99 -13.33
CA LEU A 258 -48.68 -75.02 -12.72
C LEU A 258 -50.08 -74.46 -12.43
N ASP A 259 -51.10 -75.30 -12.59
CA ASP A 259 -52.44 -74.98 -12.10
C ASP A 259 -52.52 -74.96 -10.56
N ALA A 260 -53.66 -74.50 -10.02
CA ALA A 260 -53.86 -74.37 -8.57
C ALA A 260 -53.73 -75.71 -7.82
N ASP A 261 -53.91 -76.83 -8.53
CA ASP A 261 -53.80 -78.18 -7.99
C ASP A 261 -52.35 -78.72 -8.06
N GLY A 262 -51.46 -77.99 -8.74
CA GLY A 262 -50.02 -78.27 -8.80
C GLY A 262 -49.63 -79.44 -9.72
N VAL A 263 -50.52 -79.91 -10.58
CA VAL A 263 -50.33 -81.15 -11.36
C VAL A 263 -50.29 -80.89 -12.86
N THR A 264 -51.11 -79.97 -13.37
CA THR A 264 -51.14 -79.68 -14.82
C THR A 264 -50.22 -78.51 -15.14
N THR A 265 -49.33 -78.69 -16.12
CA THR A 265 -48.48 -77.60 -16.61
C THR A 265 -49.03 -76.96 -17.87
N TRP A 266 -49.13 -75.64 -17.85
CA TRP A 266 -49.51 -74.79 -18.97
C TRP A 266 -48.29 -74.04 -19.48
N THR A 267 -48.01 -74.12 -20.77
CA THR A 267 -46.95 -73.32 -21.37
C THR A 267 -47.43 -71.89 -21.55
N TRP A 268 -46.77 -70.92 -20.92
CA TRP A 268 -47.04 -69.51 -21.13
C TRP A 268 -46.68 -69.13 -22.57
N MET A 269 -47.70 -68.75 -23.35
CA MET A 269 -47.54 -68.37 -24.77
C MET A 269 -47.57 -66.84 -24.99
N GLY A 270 -47.59 -66.05 -23.90
CA GLY A 270 -47.81 -64.61 -23.94
C GLY A 270 -49.30 -64.22 -24.05
N ILE A 271 -49.57 -62.92 -23.96
CA ILE A 271 -50.88 -62.27 -24.10
C ILE A 271 -51.18 -62.10 -25.60
N PRO A 272 -52.16 -62.82 -26.17
CA PRO A 272 -52.48 -62.76 -27.59
C PRO A 272 -53.00 -61.36 -27.97
N GLY A 273 -52.31 -60.69 -28.88
CA GLY A 273 -52.75 -59.40 -29.43
C GLY A 273 -52.84 -58.30 -28.38
N HIS A 274 -51.74 -57.59 -28.17
CA HIS A 274 -51.78 -56.30 -27.49
C HIS A 274 -51.09 -55.28 -28.40
N SER A 275 -51.69 -54.10 -28.50
CA SER A 275 -51.13 -52.97 -29.21
C SER A 275 -50.98 -51.83 -28.22
N HIS A 276 -49.81 -51.22 -28.16
CA HIS A 276 -49.66 -49.94 -27.51
C HIS A 276 -49.58 -48.87 -28.59
N ALA A 277 -50.49 -47.90 -28.55
CA ALA A 277 -50.23 -46.61 -29.16
C ALA A 277 -49.27 -45.88 -28.22
N GLN A 278 -47.99 -45.87 -28.56
CA GLN A 278 -47.05 -44.95 -27.92
C GLN A 278 -47.35 -43.57 -28.49
N ASN A 279 -47.81 -42.65 -27.63
CA ASN A 279 -47.88 -41.23 -27.96
C ASN A 279 -46.48 -40.62 -27.82
#